data_AF-A0A8S2V8A3-F1
#
_entry.id   AF-A0A8S2V8A3-F1
#
_cell.length_a   1.000
_cell.length_b   1.000
_cell.length_c   1.000
_cell.angle_alpha   90.00
_cell.angle_beta   90.00
_cell.angle_gamma   90.00
#
_symmetry.space_group_name_H-M   'P 1'
#
loop_
_entity.id
_entity.type
_entity.pdbx_description
1 polymer ?
#
loop_
_entity_poly.entity_id
_entity_poly.type
_entity_poly.pdbx_seq_one_letter_code
_entity_poly.pdbx_strand_id
1 'polypeptide(L)'
;GDSTTSVLCEYTLKDIDHVLEGTFKEADSSSFWRELPRDHMPEGVPKNCDSNQNLSDTVLSFLRSHVLMHGNIYSRPPFQIVFQTFNMNITKLVSDYISITTGNDAGEQLTLLYVGTSDGKILKLLQKKKTEKYRWLSTWLIDDKKTPIRDMIIAEDTKQLYVSTDAGVYQLSVGQCNRYTICMECERDPLCRYDVQHNRCVESDDGPKSSARHSPELWCKKSVQRPGKTTQLKLMCL
;
A
#
# COMPACT_ATOMS: atom_id res chain seq x y z
N GLY A 1 -7.85 -27.30 -6.70
CA GLY A 1 -8.55 -26.03 -6.41
C GLY A 1 -7.52 -24.94 -6.53
N ASP A 2 -7.71 -24.01 -7.47
CA ASP A 2 -6.72 -22.97 -7.75
C ASP A 2 -6.49 -22.07 -6.54
N SER A 3 -5.26 -22.05 -6.04
CA SER A 3 -4.83 -21.08 -5.03
C SER A 3 -4.57 -19.75 -5.73
N THR A 4 -5.45 -18.77 -5.55
CA THR A 4 -5.26 -17.42 -6.13
C THR A 4 -4.24 -16.63 -5.30
N THR A 5 -3.20 -16.12 -5.94
CA THR A 5 -2.16 -15.28 -5.33
C THR A 5 -2.23 -13.88 -5.91
N SER A 6 -2.22 -12.85 -5.06
CA SER A 6 -2.00 -11.46 -5.49
C SER A 6 -0.70 -10.94 -4.89
N VAL A 7 -0.03 -10.08 -5.66
CA VAL A 7 1.21 -9.41 -5.25
C VAL A 7 1.04 -7.91 -5.35
N LEU A 8 1.72 -7.19 -4.47
CA LEU A 8 1.86 -5.74 -4.54
C LEU A 8 3.29 -5.41 -4.95
N CYS A 9 3.40 -4.54 -5.95
CA CYS A 9 4.64 -4.00 -6.48
C CYS A 9 4.62 -2.49 -6.29
N GLU A 10 5.79 -1.87 -6.16
CA GLU A 10 5.91 -0.42 -6.06
C GLU A 10 7.01 0.08 -7.00
N TYR A 11 6.68 1.09 -7.80
CA TYR A 11 7.56 1.64 -8.83
C TYR A 11 7.76 3.13 -8.56
N THR A 12 8.94 3.65 -8.91
CA THR A 12 9.21 5.09 -8.84
C THR A 12 9.06 5.72 -10.22
N LEU A 13 8.62 6.98 -10.27
CA LEU A 13 8.58 7.73 -11.54
C LEU A 13 9.96 7.83 -12.17
N LYS A 14 11.02 7.96 -11.35
CA LYS A 14 12.40 7.96 -11.83
C LYS A 14 12.77 6.68 -12.59
N ASP A 15 12.36 5.51 -12.11
CA ASP A 15 12.64 4.24 -12.78
C ASP A 15 11.82 4.09 -14.07
N ILE A 16 10.59 4.63 -14.08
CA ILE A 16 9.74 4.70 -15.29
C ILE A 16 10.42 5.59 -16.34
N ASP A 17 10.79 6.82 -15.97
CA ASP A 17 11.43 7.80 -16.85
C ASP A 17 12.74 7.25 -17.42
N HIS A 18 13.55 6.59 -16.59
CA HIS A 18 14.79 5.96 -17.02
C HIS A 18 14.57 4.92 -18.13
N VAL A 19 13.51 4.11 -18.03
CA VAL A 19 13.16 3.14 -19.08
C VAL A 19 12.63 3.83 -20.33
N LEU A 20 11.86 4.92 -20.19
CA LEU A 20 11.32 5.71 -21.30
C LEU A 20 12.41 6.49 -22.08
N GLU A 21 13.54 6.80 -21.45
CA GLU A 21 14.73 7.37 -22.12
C GLU A 21 15.62 6.31 -22.80
N GLY A 22 15.25 5.03 -22.67
CA GLY A 22 15.97 3.88 -23.18
C GLY A 22 15.80 3.65 -24.69
N THR A 23 16.16 2.44 -25.12
CA THR A 23 15.96 1.93 -26.48
C THR A 23 14.59 1.26 -26.63
N PHE A 24 14.15 1.10 -27.87
CA PHE A 24 12.89 0.45 -28.19
C PHE A 24 13.09 -1.06 -28.41
N LYS A 25 11.99 -1.81 -28.33
CA LYS A 25 11.90 -3.20 -28.77
C LYS A 25 11.35 -3.25 -30.18
N GLU A 26 11.94 -4.10 -31.01
CA GLU A 26 11.43 -4.45 -32.33
C GLU A 26 11.27 -5.96 -32.47
N ALA A 27 10.28 -6.38 -33.24
CA ALA A 27 10.12 -7.76 -33.65
C ALA A 27 10.70 -7.93 -35.05
N ASP A 28 11.54 -8.93 -35.26
CA ASP A 28 12.01 -9.27 -36.60
C ASP A 28 10.88 -9.91 -37.44
N SER A 29 11.18 -10.25 -38.70
CA SER A 29 10.22 -10.90 -39.60
C SER A 29 9.69 -12.23 -39.09
N SER A 30 10.38 -12.86 -38.12
CA SER A 30 10.00 -14.12 -37.48
C SER A 30 9.28 -13.90 -36.15
N SER A 31 8.91 -12.65 -35.82
CA SER A 31 8.30 -12.24 -34.55
C SER A 31 9.19 -12.45 -33.32
N PHE A 32 10.51 -12.52 -33.49
CA PHE A 32 11.45 -12.54 -32.39
C PHE A 32 11.73 -11.11 -31.90
N TRP A 33 11.42 -10.86 -30.62
CA TRP A 33 11.57 -9.54 -30.01
C TRP A 33 13.00 -9.30 -29.52
N ARG A 34 13.59 -8.19 -29.94
CA ARG A 34 14.95 -7.79 -29.59
C ARG A 34 15.05 -6.30 -29.28
N GLU A 35 16.16 -5.90 -28.67
CA GLU A 35 16.51 -4.49 -28.54
C GLU A 35 16.81 -3.89 -29.93
N LEU A 36 16.24 -2.71 -30.20
CA LEU A 36 16.61 -1.90 -31.34
C LEU A 36 17.93 -1.16 -31.05
N PRO A 37 19.00 -1.39 -31.83
CA PRO A 37 20.26 -0.67 -31.69
C PRO A 37 20.09 0.85 -31.82
N ARG A 38 20.85 1.64 -31.04
CA ARG A 38 20.72 3.11 -30.99
C ARG A 38 21.02 3.79 -32.32
N ASP A 39 21.92 3.21 -33.12
CA ASP A 39 22.29 3.66 -34.46
C ASP A 39 21.17 3.45 -35.50
N HIS A 40 20.19 2.59 -35.21
CA HIS A 40 18.98 2.44 -36.02
C HIS A 40 17.84 3.38 -35.59
N MET A 41 18.00 4.11 -34.48
CA MET A 41 17.01 5.11 -34.07
C MET A 41 17.22 6.40 -34.87
N PRO A 42 16.15 7.03 -35.39
CA PRO A 42 16.28 8.31 -36.08
C PRO A 42 16.76 9.40 -35.12
N GLU A 43 17.59 10.32 -35.61
CA GLU A 43 17.96 11.49 -34.85
C GLU A 43 16.73 12.38 -34.57
N GLY A 44 16.68 12.99 -33.39
CA GLY A 44 15.60 13.89 -33.00
C GLY A 44 14.35 13.21 -32.42
N VAL A 45 14.41 11.92 -32.08
CA VAL A 45 13.37 11.28 -31.24
C VAL A 45 13.28 12.04 -29.91
N PRO A 46 12.13 12.66 -29.59
CA PRO A 46 11.98 13.44 -28.37
C PRO A 46 12.08 12.54 -27.14
N LYS A 47 12.81 13.00 -26.14
CA LYS A 47 12.81 12.40 -24.79
C LYS A 47 11.77 13.04 -23.87
N ASN A 48 11.41 14.29 -24.16
CA ASN A 48 10.51 15.11 -23.38
C ASN A 48 9.42 15.70 -24.28
N CYS A 49 8.30 16.09 -23.68
CA CYS A 49 7.23 16.79 -24.38
C CYS A 49 7.58 18.28 -24.51
N ASP A 50 7.99 18.73 -25.70
CA ASP A 50 8.07 20.17 -26.05
C ASP A 50 6.92 20.53 -27.01
N SER A 51 6.16 21.56 -26.66
CA SER A 51 4.94 21.98 -27.38
C SER A 51 5.24 22.60 -28.75
N ASN A 52 6.47 23.05 -28.99
CA ASN A 52 6.86 23.73 -30.23
C ASN A 52 7.74 22.86 -31.14
N GLN A 53 7.81 21.55 -30.91
CA GLN A 53 8.71 20.67 -31.64
C GLN A 53 8.07 20.19 -32.96
N ASN A 54 8.60 20.67 -34.08
CA ASN A 54 8.28 20.11 -35.39
C ASN A 54 9.05 18.80 -35.60
N LEU A 55 8.35 17.67 -35.51
CA LEU A 55 8.92 16.35 -35.77
C LEU A 55 8.87 16.03 -37.26
N SER A 56 9.93 15.40 -37.77
CA SER A 56 9.96 14.91 -39.15
C SER A 56 9.05 13.70 -39.34
N ASP A 57 8.58 13.47 -40.57
CA ASP A 57 7.78 12.29 -40.91
C ASP A 57 8.48 10.98 -40.56
N THR A 58 9.81 10.93 -40.68
CA THR A 58 10.63 9.77 -40.29
C THR A 58 10.51 9.48 -38.80
N VAL A 59 10.62 10.50 -37.94
CA VAL A 59 10.47 10.37 -36.49
C VAL A 59 9.03 9.98 -36.13
N LEU A 60 8.03 10.58 -36.78
CA LEU A 60 6.62 10.26 -36.56
C LEU A 60 6.29 8.81 -36.97
N SER A 61 6.80 8.37 -38.13
CA SER A 61 6.63 6.99 -38.60
C SER A 61 7.30 5.99 -37.67
N PHE A 62 8.50 6.33 -37.18
CA PHE A 62 9.23 5.52 -36.21
C PHE A 62 8.46 5.36 -34.89
N LEU A 63 8.00 6.47 -34.29
CA LEU A 63 7.25 6.44 -33.02
C LEU A 63 5.91 5.68 -33.15
N ARG A 64 5.30 5.68 -34.34
CA ARG A 64 4.08 4.88 -34.61
C ARG A 64 4.37 3.38 -34.69
N SER A 65 5.53 2.98 -35.20
CA SER A 65 5.90 1.56 -35.32
C SER A 65 6.64 1.00 -34.11
N HIS A 66 7.23 1.86 -33.26
CA HIS A 66 8.04 1.47 -32.09
C HIS A 66 7.46 2.09 -30.82
N VAL A 67 6.47 1.41 -30.22
CA VAL A 67 5.77 1.87 -29.01
C VAL A 67 6.21 1.14 -27.74
N LEU A 68 7.01 0.08 -27.86
CA LEU A 68 7.45 -0.75 -26.74
C LEU A 68 8.90 -0.43 -26.40
N MET A 69 9.18 -0.10 -25.14
CA MET A 69 10.55 0.07 -24.65
C MET A 69 11.24 -1.28 -24.43
N HIS A 70 12.56 -1.32 -24.56
CA HIS A 70 13.34 -2.53 -24.28
C HIS A 70 13.51 -2.80 -22.78
N GLY A 71 13.78 -1.74 -22.01
CA GLY A 71 14.03 -1.83 -20.57
C GLY A 71 12.84 -2.36 -19.77
N ASN A 72 13.13 -3.02 -18.65
CA ASN A 72 12.12 -3.46 -17.69
C ASN A 72 12.12 -2.52 -16.48
N ILE A 73 10.93 -2.17 -16.00
CA ILE A 73 10.77 -1.41 -14.76
C ILE A 73 10.68 -2.41 -13.62
N TYR A 74 11.64 -2.38 -12.72
CA TYR A 74 11.67 -3.26 -11.56
C TYR A 74 10.98 -2.61 -10.37
N SER A 75 10.17 -3.38 -9.65
CA SER A 75 9.61 -2.92 -8.38
C SER A 75 10.75 -2.71 -7.37
N ARG A 76 10.73 -1.54 -6.70
CA ARG A 76 11.72 -0.98 -5.78
C ARG A 76 12.81 -1.97 -5.32
N PRO A 77 14.00 -2.00 -5.95
CA PRO A 77 15.11 -2.85 -5.53
C PRO A 77 15.51 -2.61 -4.06
N PRO A 78 15.86 -3.67 -3.28
CA PRO A 78 15.93 -5.08 -3.67
C PRO A 78 14.58 -5.82 -3.64
N PHE A 79 13.46 -5.14 -3.35
CA PHE A 79 12.14 -5.75 -3.19
C PHE A 79 11.30 -5.71 -4.47
N GLN A 80 11.40 -6.77 -5.26
CA GLN A 80 10.55 -6.94 -6.45
C GLN A 80 9.07 -7.17 -6.09
N ILE A 81 8.78 -7.68 -4.88
CA ILE A 81 7.42 -7.85 -4.34
C ILE A 81 7.40 -7.26 -2.95
N VAL A 82 6.61 -6.20 -2.75
CA VAL A 82 6.53 -5.47 -1.47
C VAL A 82 5.51 -6.09 -0.49
N PHE A 83 4.58 -6.91 -0.99
CA PHE A 83 3.64 -7.72 -0.21
C PHE A 83 3.00 -8.81 -1.09
N GLN A 84 2.58 -9.92 -0.49
CA GLN A 84 1.91 -11.02 -1.19
C GLN A 84 0.80 -11.59 -0.30
N THR A 85 -0.32 -11.96 -0.94
CA THR A 85 -1.43 -12.68 -0.31
C THR A 85 -1.45 -14.13 -0.74
N PHE A 86 -2.01 -15.00 0.10
CA PHE A 86 -2.35 -16.37 -0.25
C PHE A 86 -3.86 -16.54 -0.18
N ASN A 87 -4.47 -17.03 -1.26
CA ASN A 87 -5.92 -17.26 -1.38
C ASN A 87 -6.76 -15.99 -1.19
N MET A 88 -6.26 -14.83 -1.61
CA MET A 88 -7.02 -13.57 -1.62
C MET A 88 -6.69 -12.79 -2.88
N ASN A 89 -7.73 -12.42 -3.63
CA ASN A 89 -7.59 -11.61 -4.83
C ASN A 89 -7.82 -10.12 -4.51
N ILE A 90 -6.78 -9.32 -4.71
CA ILE A 90 -6.76 -7.86 -4.48
C ILE A 90 -7.44 -7.14 -5.65
N THR A 91 -8.34 -6.19 -5.36
CA THR A 91 -9.08 -5.42 -6.39
C THR A 91 -8.77 -3.93 -6.39
N LYS A 92 -8.49 -3.37 -5.21
CA LYS A 92 -8.28 -1.93 -5.00
C LYS A 92 -7.20 -1.67 -3.96
N LEU A 93 -6.58 -0.50 -4.06
CA LEU A 93 -5.57 -0.03 -3.13
C LEU A 93 -5.66 1.48 -2.99
N VAL A 94 -5.47 1.98 -1.77
CA VAL A 94 -5.30 3.39 -1.47
C VAL A 94 -4.29 3.52 -0.33
N SER A 95 -3.41 4.50 -0.42
CA SER A 95 -2.36 4.73 0.58
C SER A 95 -2.59 6.05 1.31
N ASP A 96 -2.19 6.09 2.57
CA ASP A 96 -2.04 7.29 3.37
C ASP A 96 -0.62 7.34 3.93
N TYR A 97 -0.19 8.52 4.34
CA TYR A 97 1.11 8.72 4.94
C TYR A 97 1.04 9.50 6.22
N ILE A 98 2.00 9.17 7.08
CA ILE A 98 2.08 9.68 8.42
C ILE A 98 3.47 10.25 8.60
N SER A 99 3.55 11.58 8.75
CA SER A 99 4.82 12.26 9.05
C SER A 99 5.13 12.16 10.54
N ILE A 100 6.28 11.58 10.87
CA ILE A 100 6.82 11.53 12.23
C ILE A 100 7.88 12.62 12.37
N THR A 101 7.57 13.69 13.09
CA THR A 101 8.58 14.66 13.50
C THR A 101 9.41 14.09 14.65
N THR A 102 10.69 13.81 14.39
CA THR A 102 11.63 13.36 15.42
C THR A 102 12.75 14.41 15.55
N GLY A 103 12.57 15.40 16.41
CA GLY A 103 13.57 16.46 16.62
C GLY A 103 13.74 17.41 15.43
N ASN A 104 14.97 17.88 15.21
CA ASN A 104 15.32 18.95 14.25
C ASN A 104 15.60 18.45 12.82
N ASP A 105 15.50 17.15 12.54
CA ASP A 105 15.74 16.58 11.20
C ASP A 105 14.43 16.26 10.48
N ALA A 106 14.49 16.26 9.14
CA ALA A 106 13.37 15.91 8.26
C ALA A 106 12.72 14.59 8.70
N GLY A 107 11.44 14.68 9.07
CA GLY A 107 10.72 13.59 9.73
C GLY A 107 10.65 12.30 8.91
N GLU A 108 10.82 11.15 9.57
CA GLU A 108 10.55 9.85 8.96
C GLU A 108 9.05 9.74 8.58
N GLN A 109 8.74 9.14 7.43
CA GLN A 109 7.37 8.98 6.95
C GLN A 109 6.97 7.50 6.98
N LEU A 110 5.92 7.18 7.72
CA LEU A 110 5.28 5.86 7.64
C LEU A 110 4.26 5.86 6.50
N THR A 111 4.14 4.74 5.80
CA THR A 111 3.10 4.53 4.78
C THR A 111 2.09 3.52 5.29
N LEU A 112 0.81 3.89 5.27
CA LEU A 112 -0.31 2.98 5.46
C LEU A 112 -0.91 2.63 4.09
N LEU A 113 -1.18 1.36 3.86
CA LEU A 113 -1.82 0.88 2.64
C LEU A 113 -3.08 0.11 2.99
N TYR A 114 -4.20 0.51 2.39
CA TYR A 114 -5.48 -0.15 2.52
C TYR A 114 -5.77 -0.90 1.23
N VAL A 115 -5.96 -2.22 1.35
CA VAL A 115 -6.04 -3.14 0.21
C VAL A 115 -7.41 -3.79 0.21
N GLY A 116 -8.24 -3.44 -0.77
CA GLY A 116 -9.56 -4.05 -0.98
C GLY A 116 -9.46 -5.38 -1.72
N THR A 117 -10.33 -6.33 -1.37
CA THR A 117 -10.36 -7.66 -1.98
C THR A 117 -11.68 -7.94 -2.69
N SER A 118 -11.64 -8.95 -3.56
CA SER A 118 -12.83 -9.47 -4.25
C SER A 118 -13.86 -10.15 -3.32
N ASP A 119 -13.48 -10.48 -2.08
CA ASP A 119 -14.35 -11.09 -1.08
C ASP A 119 -14.76 -10.10 0.04
N GLY A 120 -14.70 -8.80 -0.23
CA GLY A 120 -15.25 -7.76 0.64
C GLY A 120 -14.43 -7.46 1.89
N LYS A 121 -13.13 -7.78 1.87
CA LYS A 121 -12.19 -7.47 2.95
C LYS A 121 -11.35 -6.25 2.61
N ILE A 122 -10.89 -5.57 3.66
CA ILE A 122 -9.85 -4.56 3.58
C ILE A 122 -8.68 -5.00 4.45
N LEU A 123 -7.50 -5.14 3.84
CA LEU A 123 -6.26 -5.39 4.57
C LEU A 123 -5.60 -4.05 4.86
N LYS A 124 -5.28 -3.78 6.12
CA LYS A 124 -4.48 -2.62 6.52
C LYS A 124 -3.04 -3.05 6.67
N LEU A 125 -2.15 -2.44 5.89
CA LEU A 125 -0.72 -2.72 5.88
C LEU A 125 0.08 -1.48 6.28
N LEU A 126 1.26 -1.70 6.87
CA LEU A 126 2.17 -0.65 7.33
C LEU A 126 3.57 -0.88 6.75
N GLN A 127 4.15 0.18 6.20
CA GLN A 127 5.57 0.25 5.88
C GLN A 127 6.20 1.37 6.70
N LYS A 128 7.18 1.03 7.55
CA LYS A 128 7.85 2.02 8.40
C LYS A 128 8.98 2.74 7.68
N LYS A 129 9.72 2.00 6.85
CA LYS A 129 10.82 2.52 6.03
C LYS A 129 10.61 2.07 4.60
N LYS A 130 10.94 2.93 3.63
CA LYS A 130 10.86 2.61 2.20
C LYS A 130 11.71 1.39 1.81
N THR A 131 12.73 1.06 2.61
CA THR A 131 13.60 -0.12 2.47
C THR A 131 13.04 -1.39 3.14
N GLU A 132 11.78 -1.41 3.56
CA GLU A 132 11.14 -2.58 4.18
C GLU A 132 9.91 -3.02 3.38
N LYS A 133 9.53 -4.29 3.51
CA LYS A 133 8.24 -4.78 2.98
C LYS A 133 7.08 -4.26 3.84
N TYR A 134 5.89 -4.23 3.26
CA TYR A 134 4.68 -3.94 4.03
C TYR A 134 4.39 -5.06 5.03
N ARG A 135 4.03 -4.69 6.25
CA ARG A 135 3.58 -5.58 7.32
C ARG A 135 2.06 -5.53 7.41
N TRP A 136 1.43 -6.70 7.52
CA TRP A 136 0.00 -6.81 7.80
C TRP A 136 -0.31 -6.38 9.23
N LEU A 137 -1.20 -5.40 9.40
CA LEU A 137 -1.72 -4.98 10.71
C LEU A 137 -3.05 -5.65 11.05
N SER A 138 -4.06 -5.48 10.20
CA SER A 138 -5.41 -6.02 10.46
C SER A 138 -6.21 -6.26 9.18
N THR A 139 -7.35 -6.93 9.34
CA THR A 139 -8.30 -7.25 8.27
C THR A 139 -9.68 -6.80 8.69
N TRP A 140 -10.38 -6.10 7.81
CA TRP A 140 -11.72 -5.59 8.08
C TRP A 140 -12.71 -6.26 7.15
N LEU A 141 -13.76 -6.84 7.73
CA LEU A 141 -14.93 -7.27 6.98
C LEU A 141 -15.91 -6.10 6.93
N ILE A 142 -16.31 -5.70 5.73
CA ILE A 142 -17.19 -4.54 5.52
C ILE A 142 -18.66 -4.94 5.62
N ASP A 143 -19.00 -6.09 5.05
CA ASP A 143 -20.32 -6.71 5.14
C ASP A 143 -20.21 -8.24 5.24
N ASP A 144 -21.26 -8.88 5.76
CA ASP A 144 -21.32 -10.35 5.83
C ASP A 144 -21.54 -11.00 4.45
N LYS A 145 -21.92 -10.20 3.46
CA LYS A 145 -22.23 -10.65 2.09
C LYS A 145 -20.97 -10.91 1.27
N LYS A 146 -19.79 -10.52 1.76
CA LYS A 146 -18.49 -10.67 1.08
C LYS A 146 -18.51 -10.03 -0.31
N THR A 147 -19.16 -8.87 -0.40
CA THR A 147 -19.33 -8.17 -1.67
C THR A 147 -17.99 -7.61 -2.15
N PRO A 148 -17.58 -7.80 -3.43
CA PRO A 148 -16.30 -7.29 -3.93
C PRO A 148 -16.13 -5.79 -3.70
N ILE A 149 -14.93 -5.39 -3.25
CA ILE A 149 -14.60 -3.96 -3.15
C ILE A 149 -14.39 -3.39 -4.56
N ARG A 150 -15.20 -2.39 -4.90
CA ARG A 150 -15.24 -1.73 -6.21
C ARG A 150 -14.40 -0.47 -6.28
N ASP A 151 -14.35 0.31 -5.20
CA ASP A 151 -13.50 1.51 -5.12
C ASP A 151 -13.18 1.89 -3.67
N MET A 152 -12.11 2.66 -3.48
CA MET A 152 -11.64 3.11 -2.18
C MET A 152 -11.00 4.50 -2.26
N ILE A 153 -11.41 5.42 -1.37
CA ILE A 153 -10.86 6.79 -1.29
C ILE A 153 -10.66 7.16 0.18
N ILE A 154 -9.55 7.86 0.47
CA ILE A 154 -9.30 8.43 1.79
C ILE A 154 -9.60 9.93 1.76
N ALA A 155 -10.45 10.38 2.66
CA ALA A 155 -10.65 11.78 2.98
C ALA A 155 -9.67 12.17 4.09
N GLU A 156 -8.59 12.87 3.70
CA GLU A 156 -7.47 13.19 4.59
C GLU A 156 -7.84 14.11 5.75
N ASP A 157 -8.80 15.00 5.51
CA ASP A 157 -9.30 16.03 6.44
C ASP A 157 -10.13 15.43 7.59
N THR A 158 -10.96 14.45 7.26
CA THR A 158 -11.88 13.78 8.21
C THR A 158 -11.34 12.44 8.70
N LYS A 159 -10.18 12.01 8.16
CA LYS A 159 -9.55 10.71 8.46
C LYS A 159 -10.52 9.54 8.25
N GLN A 160 -11.24 9.57 7.14
CA GLN A 160 -12.21 8.56 6.75
C GLN A 160 -11.77 7.83 5.48
N LEU A 161 -11.96 6.52 5.47
CA LEU A 161 -11.88 5.66 4.30
C LEU A 161 -13.31 5.39 3.80
N TYR A 162 -13.58 5.85 2.59
CA TYR A 162 -14.79 5.54 1.85
C TYR A 162 -14.57 4.33 0.96
N VAL A 163 -15.50 3.39 1.02
CA VAL A 163 -15.39 2.09 0.35
C VAL A 163 -16.69 1.83 -0.39
N SER A 164 -16.62 1.55 -1.68
CA SER A 164 -17.79 1.19 -2.48
C SER A 164 -17.81 -0.30 -2.81
N THR A 165 -18.99 -0.88 -2.77
CA THR A 165 -19.31 -2.23 -3.24
C THR A 165 -20.57 -2.16 -4.10
N ASP A 166 -20.96 -3.27 -4.72
CA ASP A 166 -22.24 -3.35 -5.43
C ASP A 166 -23.46 -3.22 -4.49
N ALA A 167 -23.24 -3.38 -3.17
CA ALA A 167 -24.29 -3.29 -2.15
C ALA A 167 -24.43 -1.86 -1.57
N GLY A 168 -23.42 -1.01 -1.69
CA GLY A 168 -23.46 0.36 -1.16
C GLY A 168 -22.10 0.99 -0.92
N VAL A 169 -22.12 2.12 -0.22
CA VAL A 169 -20.93 2.87 0.20
C VAL A 169 -20.81 2.88 1.72
N TYR A 170 -19.61 2.61 2.21
CA TYR A 170 -19.30 2.50 3.63
C TYR A 170 -18.27 3.55 4.00
N GLN A 171 -18.49 4.21 5.13
CA GLN A 171 -17.57 5.16 5.73
C GLN A 171 -16.94 4.53 6.96
N LEU A 172 -15.61 4.48 6.99
CA LEU A 172 -14.83 3.87 8.06
C LEU A 172 -13.76 4.85 8.52
N SER A 173 -13.57 5.04 9.83
CA SER A 173 -12.34 5.68 10.31
C SER A 173 -11.11 4.91 9.80
N VAL A 174 -10.05 5.59 9.38
CA VAL A 174 -8.78 4.99 8.92
C VAL A 174 -8.04 4.21 10.02
N GLY A 175 -8.33 4.51 11.29
CA GLY A 175 -7.75 3.84 12.44
C GLY A 175 -8.37 2.46 12.70
N GLN A 176 -9.71 2.40 12.78
CA GLN A 176 -10.49 1.25 13.26
C GLN A 176 -9.95 0.66 14.58
N CYS A 177 -9.46 1.53 15.47
CA CYS A 177 -8.71 1.10 16.66
C CYS A 177 -9.55 0.24 17.61
N ASN A 178 -10.86 0.48 17.67
CA ASN A 178 -11.80 -0.32 18.45
C ASN A 178 -11.82 -1.82 18.09
N ARG A 179 -11.29 -2.21 16.93
CA ARG A 179 -11.17 -3.63 16.51
C ARG A 179 -10.01 -4.36 17.20
N TYR A 180 -9.02 -3.64 17.72
CA TYR A 180 -7.92 -4.25 18.48
C TYR A 180 -8.36 -4.49 19.93
N THR A 181 -8.43 -5.75 20.33
CA THR A 181 -8.74 -6.15 21.72
C THR A 181 -7.47 -6.42 22.53
N ILE A 182 -6.35 -6.69 21.85
CA ILE A 182 -5.07 -7.00 22.48
C ILE A 182 -4.19 -5.76 22.48
N CYS A 183 -3.71 -5.38 23.67
CA CYS A 183 -2.84 -4.23 23.88
C CYS A 183 -1.65 -4.16 22.91
N MET A 184 -0.94 -5.27 22.74
CA MET A 184 0.21 -5.35 21.84
C MET A 184 -0.16 -5.19 20.36
N GLU A 185 -1.39 -5.51 19.94
CA GLU A 185 -1.85 -5.30 18.57
C GLU A 185 -2.24 -3.85 18.34
N CYS A 186 -2.95 -3.25 19.29
CA CYS A 186 -3.30 -1.83 19.30
C CYS A 186 -2.06 -0.94 19.11
N GLU A 187 -0.96 -1.28 19.78
CA GLU A 187 0.27 -0.48 19.76
C GLU A 187 1.13 -0.64 18.51
N ARG A 188 0.86 -1.67 17.70
CA ARG A 188 1.54 -1.85 16.41
C ARG A 188 0.97 -0.92 15.34
N ASP A 189 -0.27 -0.45 15.51
CA ASP A 189 -0.93 0.47 14.60
C ASP A 189 -0.58 1.92 14.99
N PRO A 190 0.08 2.70 14.12
CA PRO A 190 0.52 4.05 14.45
C PRO A 190 -0.63 5.05 14.66
N LEU A 191 -1.85 4.71 14.21
CA LEU A 191 -3.05 5.52 14.42
C LEU A 191 -3.76 5.23 15.76
N CYS A 192 -3.29 4.22 16.49
CA CYS A 192 -3.98 3.73 17.67
C CYS A 192 -3.12 3.85 18.94
N ARG A 193 -3.81 3.97 20.07
CA ARG A 193 -3.23 3.92 21.40
C ARG A 193 -4.14 3.12 22.31
N TYR A 194 -3.55 2.31 23.18
CA TYR A 194 -4.34 1.60 24.16
C TYR A 194 -4.58 2.47 25.40
N ASP A 195 -5.85 2.62 25.75
CA ASP A 195 -6.28 3.28 26.97
C ASP A 195 -6.29 2.27 28.13
N VAL A 196 -5.30 2.38 29.01
CA VAL A 196 -5.14 1.51 30.18
C VAL A 196 -6.24 1.73 31.23
N GLN A 197 -6.82 2.94 31.29
CA GLN A 197 -7.87 3.24 32.28
C GLN A 197 -9.17 2.54 31.90
N HIS A 198 -9.52 2.57 30.62
CA HIS A 198 -10.75 1.98 30.09
C HIS A 198 -10.54 0.58 29.48
N ASN A 199 -9.31 0.07 29.49
CA ASN A 199 -8.91 -1.23 28.96
C ASN A 199 -9.39 -1.47 27.52
N ARG A 200 -9.19 -0.49 26.65
CA ARG A 200 -9.63 -0.54 25.24
C ARG A 200 -8.65 0.18 24.33
N CYS A 201 -8.64 -0.19 23.05
CA CYS A 201 -7.89 0.53 22.04
C CYS A 201 -8.70 1.71 21.51
N VAL A 202 -8.09 2.88 21.43
CA VAL A 202 -8.69 4.14 20.94
C VAL A 202 -7.82 4.75 19.85
N GLU A 203 -8.41 5.66 19.07
CA GLU A 203 -7.65 6.47 18.11
C GLU A 203 -6.70 7.42 18.85
N SER A 204 -5.55 7.70 18.25
CA SER A 204 -4.56 8.62 18.81
C SER A 204 -4.95 10.07 18.48
N ASP A 205 -5.40 10.82 19.48
CA ASP A 205 -5.80 12.23 19.33
C ASP A 205 -4.62 13.15 18.92
N ASP A 206 -3.37 12.78 19.25
CA ASP A 206 -2.16 13.56 19.01
C ASP A 206 -1.53 13.31 17.63
N GLY A 207 -2.24 12.62 16.72
CA GLY A 207 -1.63 12.11 15.50
C GLY A 207 -0.60 11.02 15.79
N PRO A 208 0.33 10.74 14.85
CA PRO A 208 1.25 9.63 14.97
C PRO A 208 2.29 9.80 16.06
N LYS A 209 2.53 8.71 16.79
CA LYS A 209 3.47 8.67 17.90
C LYS A 209 4.86 9.14 17.47
N SER A 210 5.31 10.25 18.04
CA SER A 210 6.75 10.53 18.14
C SER A 210 7.37 9.43 19.02
N SER A 211 8.56 8.96 18.64
CA SER A 211 9.28 7.79 19.20
C SER A 211 9.64 7.90 20.70
N ALA A 212 9.09 8.84 21.45
CA ALA A 212 9.56 9.19 22.78
C ALA A 212 8.42 9.22 23.80
N ARG A 213 8.06 8.05 24.33
CA ARG A 213 7.67 7.87 25.76
C ARG A 213 7.39 6.39 26.06
N HIS A 214 8.46 5.67 26.42
CA HIS A 214 8.48 4.34 27.06
C HIS A 214 8.07 3.13 26.19
N SER A 215 8.70 1.98 26.47
CA SER A 215 8.49 0.74 25.72
C SER A 215 7.05 0.22 25.87
N PRO A 216 6.34 -0.12 24.78
CA PRO A 216 4.96 -0.65 24.80
C PRO A 216 4.75 -1.81 25.79
N GLU A 217 5.80 -2.62 25.97
CA GLU A 217 5.78 -3.79 26.84
C GLU A 217 5.52 -3.45 28.31
N LEU A 218 6.00 -2.30 28.80
CA LEU A 218 5.97 -1.97 30.23
C LEU A 218 4.57 -1.66 30.73
N TRP A 219 3.70 -1.09 29.90
CA TRP A 219 2.34 -0.73 30.30
C TRP A 219 1.29 -1.73 29.78
N CYS A 220 1.55 -2.42 28.66
CA CYS A 220 0.75 -3.60 28.29
C CYS A 220 0.89 -4.74 29.32
N LYS A 221 2.05 -4.90 29.97
CA LYS A 221 2.19 -5.85 31.09
C LYS A 221 1.39 -5.42 32.33
N LYS A 222 1.27 -4.10 32.58
CA LYS A 222 0.51 -3.56 33.71
C LYS A 222 -1.01 -3.65 33.53
N SER A 223 -1.53 -3.63 32.30
CA SER A 223 -2.97 -3.78 32.03
C SER A 223 -3.48 -5.20 32.29
N VAL A 224 -2.65 -6.23 32.06
CA VAL A 224 -2.98 -7.64 32.40
C VAL A 224 -3.12 -7.85 33.92
N GLN A 225 -2.49 -7.01 34.75
CA GLN A 225 -2.48 -7.15 36.22
C GLN A 225 -3.64 -6.48 36.95
N ARG A 226 -4.58 -5.84 36.24
CA ARG A 226 -5.84 -5.36 36.85
C ARG A 226 -6.99 -6.28 36.46
N PRO A 227 -7.22 -7.39 37.20
CA PRO A 227 -8.42 -8.18 36.98
C PRO A 227 -9.63 -7.33 37.38
N GLY A 228 -10.40 -6.90 36.39
CA GLY A 228 -11.81 -6.58 36.60
C GLY A 228 -12.46 -7.81 37.23
N LYS A 229 -13.04 -7.63 38.42
CA LYS A 229 -13.74 -8.69 39.14
C LYS A 229 -14.84 -9.28 38.25
N THR A 230 -14.84 -10.62 38.20
CA THR A 230 -15.98 -11.51 37.94
C THR A 230 -16.53 -11.56 36.52
N THR A 231 -16.22 -12.65 35.78
CA THR A 231 -17.19 -13.68 35.38
C THR A 231 -16.39 -14.92 34.97
N GLN A 232 -16.59 -16.05 35.65
CA GLN A 232 -16.04 -17.33 35.21
C GLN A 232 -16.71 -17.73 33.89
N LEU A 233 -15.93 -17.86 32.81
CA LEU A 233 -16.32 -18.70 31.68
C LEU A 233 -15.73 -20.10 31.87
N LYS A 234 -16.62 -21.05 32.12
CA LYS A 234 -16.37 -22.48 32.16
C LYS A 234 -16.15 -22.94 30.71
N LEU A 235 -14.94 -23.38 30.35
CA LEU A 235 -14.71 -24.09 29.10
C LEU A 235 -15.46 -25.44 29.17
N MET A 236 -16.47 -25.61 28.33
CA MET A 236 -16.89 -26.93 27.86
C MET A 236 -16.31 -27.10 26.46
N CYS A 237 -15.32 -27.98 26.34
CA CYS A 237 -15.00 -28.57 25.04
C CYS A 237 -16.11 -29.57 24.70
N LEU A 238 -16.64 -29.48 23.48
CA LEU A 238 -17.26 -30.59 22.76
C LEU A 238 -16.32 -30.96 21.62
#